data_AF-A0A7K8V6P5-F1
#
_entry.id   AF-A0A7K8V6P5-F1
#
_cell.length_a   1.000
_cell.length_b   1.000
_cell.length_c   1.000
_cell.angle_alpha   90.00
_cell.angle_beta   90.00
_cell.angle_gamma   90.00
#
_symmetry.space_group_name_H-M   'P 1'
#
loop_
_entity.id
_entity.type
_entity.pdbx_description
1 polymer ?
#
loop_
_entity_poly.entity_id
_entity_poly.type
_entity_poly.pdbx_seq_one_letter_code
_entity_poly.pdbx_strand_id
1 'polypeptide(L)'
;PDELTSLLVVMLYDLQDRKFQAREIFDEEEPVAEVRKIEHYLNSFRTKLAAALARWRVKHDALSIEYILPETIRKQEQRASAVPLCVWINTFKISLQDLFSDLKKKGFTRVESVSDFDRYTYCVDQHCHDVLFFPSSLKEELLNLDLFADCKLLLQDKSRSLAVHSAQALLNAGDDILVAHVGSHLTIAHISALTIHSMSRIFVCGVKSSAKADELRNLFSHMGCKNIHLLHEDFTEIGPTDPRIQEAKVILLLPQCSGLGVGNPIDFILNEHRDAGLLRDFFQGSVSEDKLSILAERQLNELMHAMKFNKVQAIVYCTCSIYPEENELVVKKALDSGVEENQVQPYRLVPPVFSTCSNSEPSTETFFKTEPSEISSGCFLAVLAREKDSPENVSVQDILARAAAKGLLDGIVVEKSKEKNQKVTQRTQHRHNITGSGTEPKTAKFLRYRTVSNIKAEVCVSKAVNTKQQKDVNRTKGYAQLKKSVSPISGTALPKVLKHTSHLSPAGKAYERQTSTRKARAQKERLVLKPVEIVLPPVITPYGRSQRNKPK
;
A
#
# COMPACT_ATOMS: atom_id res chain seq x y z
N PRO A 1 0.21 33.37 4.43
CA PRO A 1 1.60 33.36 3.92
C PRO A 1 1.91 32.13 3.07
N ASP A 2 1.54 30.94 3.58
CA ASP A 2 1.82 29.66 2.91
C ASP A 2 0.96 29.45 1.65
N GLU A 3 -0.32 29.83 1.67
CA GLU A 3 -1.22 29.74 0.49
C GLU A 3 -0.73 30.59 -0.70
N LEU A 4 -0.24 31.80 -0.45
CA LEU A 4 0.33 32.68 -1.48
C LEU A 4 1.64 32.11 -2.04
N THR A 5 2.40 31.38 -1.22
CA THR A 5 3.63 30.71 -1.65
C THR A 5 3.30 29.52 -2.56
N SER A 6 2.31 28.70 -2.20
CA SER A 6 1.82 27.61 -3.03
C SER A 6 1.30 28.12 -4.38
N LEU A 7 0.49 29.19 -4.37
CA LEU A 7 0.00 29.82 -5.60
C LEU A 7 1.14 30.32 -6.49
N LEU A 8 2.14 31.00 -5.90
CA LEU A 8 3.32 31.46 -6.63
C LEU A 8 4.10 30.31 -7.28
N VAL A 9 4.30 29.19 -6.56
CA VAL A 9 5.00 28.01 -7.07
C VAL A 9 4.25 27.39 -8.24
N VAL A 10 2.92 27.23 -8.13
CA VAL A 10 2.08 26.71 -9.22
C VAL A 10 2.16 27.62 -10.45
N MET A 11 2.08 28.94 -10.26
CA MET A 11 2.17 29.91 -11.35
C MET A 11 3.57 29.97 -11.98
N LEU A 12 4.64 29.77 -11.19
CA LEU A 12 5.99 29.65 -11.71
C LEU A 12 6.18 28.38 -12.56
N TYR A 13 5.61 27.26 -12.12
CA TYR A 13 5.62 26.00 -12.86
C TYR A 13 4.89 26.15 -14.20
N ASP A 14 3.67 26.69 -14.18
CA ASP A 14 2.91 26.99 -15.39
C ASP A 14 3.66 27.93 -16.35
N LEU A 15 4.24 29.03 -15.83
CA LEU A 15 5.03 29.95 -16.63
C LEU A 15 6.25 29.25 -17.27
N GLN A 16 6.91 28.36 -16.53
CA GLN A 16 8.05 27.58 -17.04
C GLN A 16 7.61 26.58 -18.11
N ASP A 17 6.48 25.88 -17.93
CA ASP A 17 5.93 24.93 -18.90
C ASP A 17 5.57 25.63 -20.22
N ARG A 18 4.99 26.83 -20.11
CA ARG A 18 4.72 27.75 -21.23
C ARG A 18 5.98 28.45 -21.78
N LYS A 19 7.18 28.02 -21.38
CA LYS A 19 8.47 28.57 -21.83
C LYS A 19 8.58 30.10 -21.63
N PHE A 20 8.08 30.59 -20.49
CA PHE A 20 8.07 32.01 -20.12
C PHE A 20 7.27 32.93 -21.06
N GLN A 21 6.31 32.37 -21.80
CA GLN A 21 5.34 33.15 -22.57
C GLN A 21 4.25 33.70 -21.64
N ALA A 22 3.49 34.70 -22.08
CA ALA A 22 2.31 35.16 -21.33
C ALA A 22 1.15 34.16 -21.52
N ARG A 23 0.22 34.13 -20.57
CA ARG A 23 -0.98 33.29 -20.68
C ARG A 23 -1.95 33.92 -21.66
N GLU A 24 -2.67 33.10 -22.42
CA GLU A 24 -3.82 33.55 -23.19
C GLU A 24 -5.03 33.60 -22.25
N ILE A 25 -5.50 34.81 -21.94
CA ILE A 25 -6.69 35.01 -21.11
C ILE A 25 -7.89 35.05 -22.06
N PHE A 26 -8.85 34.15 -21.86
CA PHE A 26 -10.11 34.16 -22.60
C PHE A 26 -11.13 35.06 -21.89
N ASP A 27 -11.98 35.75 -22.65
CA ASP A 27 -12.95 36.72 -22.13
C ASP A 27 -13.99 36.13 -21.15
N GLU A 28 -14.09 34.80 -21.07
CA GLU A 28 -14.99 34.05 -20.17
C GLU A 28 -14.37 33.73 -18.80
N GLU A 29 -13.07 34.02 -18.56
CA GLU A 29 -12.43 33.75 -17.26
C GLU A 29 -12.76 34.83 -16.23
N GLU A 30 -13.45 34.44 -15.14
CA GLU A 30 -13.65 35.32 -13.99
C GLU A 30 -12.30 35.61 -13.32
N PRO A 31 -11.92 36.89 -13.19
CA PRO A 31 -10.56 37.20 -12.80
C PRO A 31 -10.33 37.17 -11.30
N VAL A 32 -9.42 36.29 -10.88
CA VAL A 32 -8.90 36.29 -9.51
C VAL A 32 -7.81 37.37 -9.37
N ALA A 33 -8.04 38.34 -8.49
CA ALA A 33 -7.18 39.52 -8.33
C ALA A 33 -5.73 39.15 -7.93
N GLU A 34 -5.58 38.18 -7.05
CA GLU A 34 -4.30 37.67 -6.56
C GLU A 34 -3.50 37.02 -7.69
N VAL A 35 -4.16 36.20 -8.53
CA VAL A 35 -3.55 35.55 -9.70
C VAL A 35 -3.05 36.62 -10.67
N ARG A 36 -3.88 37.60 -11.03
CA ARG A 36 -3.47 38.70 -11.93
C ARG A 36 -2.26 39.47 -11.39
N LYS A 37 -2.27 39.74 -10.09
CA LYS A 37 -1.17 40.46 -9.43
C LYS A 37 0.14 39.67 -9.52
N ILE A 38 0.12 38.38 -9.17
CA ILE A 38 1.31 37.51 -9.25
C ILE A 38 1.76 37.35 -10.70
N GLU A 39 0.84 37.14 -11.63
CA GLU A 39 1.11 36.99 -13.06
C GLU A 39 1.82 38.23 -13.63
N HIS A 40 1.34 39.43 -13.27
CA HIS A 40 1.98 40.68 -13.66
C HIS A 40 3.45 40.74 -13.20
N TYR A 41 3.71 40.41 -11.93
CA TYR A 41 5.08 40.37 -11.41
C TYR A 41 5.92 39.32 -12.11
N LEU A 42 5.46 38.08 -12.20
CA LEU A 42 6.19 37.00 -12.88
C LEU A 42 6.54 37.36 -14.33
N ASN A 43 5.59 37.96 -15.05
CA ASN A 43 5.80 38.41 -16.42
C ASN A 43 6.82 39.56 -16.51
N SER A 44 6.77 40.52 -15.57
CA SER A 44 7.75 41.62 -15.51
C SER A 44 9.19 41.14 -15.29
N PHE A 45 9.37 39.99 -14.64
CA PHE A 45 10.68 39.35 -14.41
C PHE A 45 10.98 38.18 -15.35
N ARG A 46 10.15 37.89 -16.35
CA ARG A 46 10.24 36.66 -17.18
C ARG A 46 11.64 36.38 -17.75
N THR A 47 12.30 37.41 -18.27
CA THR A 47 13.63 37.28 -18.88
C THR A 47 14.68 36.96 -17.82
N LYS A 48 14.59 37.60 -16.66
CA LYS A 48 15.50 37.36 -15.53
C LYS A 48 15.31 35.96 -14.95
N LEU A 49 14.05 35.51 -14.82
CA LEU A 49 13.70 34.16 -14.36
C LEU A 49 14.18 33.09 -15.34
N ALA A 50 13.90 33.26 -16.64
CA ALA A 50 14.37 32.34 -17.68
C ALA A 50 15.90 32.23 -17.71
N ALA A 51 16.59 33.38 -17.64
CA ALA A 51 18.05 33.42 -17.61
C ALA A 51 18.62 32.79 -16.32
N ALA A 52 17.98 33.01 -15.16
CA ALA A 52 18.39 32.40 -13.90
C ALA A 52 18.26 30.86 -13.95
N LEU A 53 17.13 30.35 -14.44
CA LEU A 53 16.92 28.90 -14.60
C LEU A 53 17.91 28.29 -15.60
N ALA A 54 18.20 28.97 -16.71
CA ALA A 54 19.19 28.52 -17.69
C ALA A 54 20.60 28.46 -17.09
N ARG A 55 21.04 29.51 -16.40
CA ARG A 55 22.34 29.51 -15.69
C ARG A 55 22.42 28.41 -14.64
N TRP A 56 21.32 28.17 -13.92
CA TRP A 56 21.26 27.10 -12.93
C TRP A 56 21.41 25.72 -13.58
N ARG A 57 20.72 25.46 -14.70
CA ARG A 57 20.87 24.21 -15.45
C ARG A 57 22.29 23.98 -15.95
N VAL A 58 22.93 25.02 -16.49
CA VAL A 58 24.33 24.94 -16.95
C VAL A 58 25.28 24.68 -15.78
N LYS A 59 25.09 25.35 -14.64
CA LYS A 59 25.89 25.14 -13.43
C LYS A 59 25.86 23.68 -12.93
N HIS A 60 24.74 22.98 -13.15
CA HIS A 60 24.53 21.60 -12.73
C HIS A 60 24.64 20.58 -13.87
N ASP A 61 25.14 20.99 -15.04
CA ASP A 61 25.23 20.15 -16.25
C ASP A 61 23.93 19.40 -16.59
N ALA A 62 22.78 20.04 -16.31
CA ALA A 62 21.46 19.43 -16.38
C ALA A 62 20.80 19.60 -17.77
N LEU A 63 20.60 18.48 -18.48
CA LEU A 63 19.99 18.44 -19.82
C LEU A 63 18.55 18.98 -19.85
N SER A 64 17.79 18.83 -18.77
CA SER A 64 16.46 19.41 -18.55
C SER A 64 16.30 19.81 -17.09
N ILE A 65 15.18 20.44 -16.74
CA ILE A 65 14.88 20.80 -15.34
C ILE A 65 14.80 19.55 -14.45
N GLU A 66 14.33 18.43 -14.99
CA GLU A 66 14.20 17.15 -14.27
C GLU A 66 15.57 16.65 -13.78
N TYR A 67 16.64 16.84 -14.57
CA TYR A 67 18.00 16.43 -14.21
C TYR A 67 18.63 17.24 -13.07
N ILE A 68 17.95 18.29 -12.59
CA ILE A 68 18.33 18.98 -11.34
C ILE A 68 17.99 18.10 -10.13
N LEU A 69 17.00 17.20 -10.24
CA LEU A 69 16.65 16.28 -9.18
C LEU A 69 17.67 15.14 -9.03
N PRO A 70 17.97 14.69 -7.80
CA PRO A 70 18.79 13.51 -7.56
C PRO A 70 18.30 12.29 -8.34
N GLU A 71 19.22 11.40 -8.72
CA GLU A 71 18.89 10.20 -9.50
C GLU A 71 17.87 9.30 -8.79
N THR A 72 17.94 9.22 -7.46
CA THR A 72 16.98 8.49 -6.62
C THR A 72 15.55 8.98 -6.83
N ILE A 73 15.35 10.30 -6.86
CA ILE A 73 14.03 10.92 -7.04
C ILE A 73 13.52 10.73 -8.45
N ARG A 74 14.39 10.90 -9.45
CA ARG A 74 14.01 10.64 -10.85
C ARG A 74 13.59 9.19 -11.06
N LYS A 75 14.32 8.23 -10.47
CA LYS A 75 13.93 6.80 -10.51
C LYS A 75 12.61 6.56 -9.77
N GLN A 76 12.38 7.21 -8.63
CA GLN A 76 11.11 7.11 -7.90
C GLN A 76 9.95 7.63 -8.74
N GLU A 77 10.08 8.81 -9.36
CA GLU A 77 9.04 9.40 -10.21
C GLU A 77 8.73 8.55 -11.44
N GLN A 78 9.77 8.00 -12.07
CA GLN A 78 9.62 7.05 -13.17
C GLN A 78 8.87 5.79 -12.73
N ARG A 79 9.21 5.22 -11.56
CA ARG A 79 8.48 4.10 -10.97
C ARG A 79 7.03 4.47 -10.66
N ALA A 80 6.79 5.60 -10.00
CA ALA A 80 5.44 6.07 -9.69
C ALA A 80 4.55 6.22 -10.94
N SER A 81 5.16 6.58 -12.07
CA SER A 81 4.48 6.69 -13.37
C SER A 81 4.23 5.34 -14.06
N ALA A 82 5.00 4.30 -13.71
CA ALA A 82 4.91 2.96 -14.30
C ALA A 82 4.06 1.99 -13.47
N VAL A 83 4.01 2.19 -12.14
CA VAL A 83 3.29 1.31 -11.21
C VAL A 83 1.81 1.21 -11.61
N PRO A 84 1.29 0.00 -11.84
CA PRO A 84 -0.11 -0.24 -12.11
C PRO A 84 -1.04 0.36 -11.05
N LEU A 85 -2.21 0.81 -11.52
CA LEU A 85 -3.25 1.32 -10.65
C LEU A 85 -3.92 0.14 -9.96
N CYS A 86 -3.80 0.09 -8.64
CA CYS A 86 -4.47 -0.90 -7.81
C CYS A 86 -5.85 -0.38 -7.40
N VAL A 87 -6.88 -1.16 -7.70
CA VAL A 87 -8.29 -0.79 -7.54
C VAL A 87 -9.01 -1.94 -6.86
N TRP A 88 -9.77 -1.69 -5.80
CA TRP A 88 -10.64 -2.71 -5.21
C TRP A 88 -12.10 -2.49 -5.58
N ILE A 89 -12.85 -3.59 -5.57
CA ILE A 89 -14.24 -3.66 -6.01
C ILE A 89 -15.15 -3.55 -4.80
N ASN A 90 -15.99 -2.52 -4.79
CA ASN A 90 -16.95 -2.34 -3.72
C ASN A 90 -18.15 -3.27 -3.89
N THR A 91 -18.11 -4.41 -3.21
CA THR A 91 -19.14 -5.45 -3.22
C THR A 91 -20.49 -5.00 -2.65
N PHE A 92 -20.57 -3.86 -1.94
CA PHE A 92 -21.85 -3.26 -1.56
C PHE A 92 -22.60 -2.63 -2.75
N LYS A 93 -21.89 -2.27 -3.81
CA LYS A 93 -22.42 -1.48 -4.94
C LYS A 93 -22.55 -2.28 -6.23
N ILE A 94 -21.69 -3.27 -6.43
CA ILE A 94 -21.67 -4.08 -7.65
C ILE A 94 -21.15 -5.49 -7.35
N SER A 95 -21.71 -6.49 -8.02
CA SER A 95 -21.16 -7.85 -7.97
C SER A 95 -19.93 -7.98 -8.88
N LEU A 96 -19.03 -8.93 -8.58
CA LEU A 96 -17.88 -9.24 -9.43
C LEU A 96 -18.29 -9.54 -10.88
N GLN A 97 -19.37 -10.30 -11.06
CA GLN A 97 -19.88 -10.70 -12.37
C GLN A 97 -20.40 -9.51 -13.17
N ASP A 98 -21.17 -8.63 -12.53
CA ASP A 98 -21.71 -7.43 -13.17
C ASP A 98 -20.61 -6.45 -13.55
N LEU A 99 -19.61 -6.30 -12.67
CA LEU A 99 -18.44 -5.46 -12.95
C LEU A 99 -17.66 -5.96 -14.17
N PHE A 100 -17.31 -7.24 -14.22
CA PHE A 100 -16.57 -7.78 -15.36
C PHE A 100 -17.37 -7.68 -16.66
N SER A 101 -18.69 -7.81 -16.58
CA SER A 101 -19.59 -7.59 -17.71
C SER A 101 -19.59 -6.12 -18.17
N ASP A 102 -19.58 -5.17 -17.23
CA ASP A 102 -19.54 -3.73 -17.51
C ASP A 102 -18.18 -3.29 -18.10
N LEU A 103 -17.08 -3.74 -17.50
CA LEU A 103 -15.73 -3.52 -18.03
C LEU A 103 -15.60 -4.03 -19.47
N LYS A 104 -16.12 -5.23 -19.76
CA LYS A 104 -16.14 -5.79 -21.11
C LYS A 104 -16.95 -4.93 -22.08
N LYS A 105 -18.12 -4.42 -21.67
CA LYS A 105 -18.93 -3.50 -22.49
C LYS A 105 -18.21 -2.18 -22.78
N LYS A 106 -17.38 -1.71 -21.84
CA LYS A 106 -16.53 -0.51 -21.98
C LYS A 106 -15.23 -0.78 -22.75
N GLY A 107 -15.03 -1.99 -23.27
CA GLY A 107 -13.89 -2.36 -24.12
C GLY A 107 -12.67 -2.90 -23.37
N PHE A 108 -12.76 -3.11 -22.06
CA PHE A 108 -11.67 -3.67 -21.28
C PHE A 108 -11.56 -5.19 -21.45
N THR A 109 -10.34 -5.69 -21.58
CA THR A 109 -10.05 -7.13 -21.69
C THR A 109 -9.26 -7.61 -20.49
N ARG A 110 -9.67 -8.74 -19.90
CA ARG A 110 -8.93 -9.37 -18.81
C ARG A 110 -7.68 -10.08 -19.36
N VAL A 111 -6.53 -9.84 -18.74
CA VAL A 111 -5.26 -10.54 -18.98
C VAL A 111 -4.81 -11.27 -17.71
N GLU A 112 -3.82 -12.15 -17.85
CA GLU A 112 -3.33 -12.97 -16.74
C GLU A 112 -2.41 -12.19 -15.79
N SER A 113 -1.54 -11.35 -16.33
CA SER A 113 -0.55 -10.63 -15.53
C SER A 113 -0.38 -9.17 -15.95
N VAL A 114 0.27 -8.39 -15.08
CA VAL A 114 0.67 -7.00 -15.36
C VAL A 114 1.62 -6.92 -16.57
N SER A 115 2.40 -7.97 -16.84
CA SER A 115 3.33 -8.00 -17.97
C SER A 115 2.63 -8.04 -19.33
N ASP A 116 1.36 -8.44 -19.35
CA ASP A 116 0.54 -8.54 -20.56
C ASP A 116 -0.30 -7.27 -20.80
N PHE A 117 -0.01 -6.19 -20.07
CA PHE A 117 -0.78 -4.96 -20.17
C PHE A 117 -0.63 -4.28 -21.53
N ASP A 118 -1.78 -4.02 -22.14
CA ASP A 118 -1.97 -3.07 -23.24
C ASP A 118 -2.94 -1.96 -22.77
N ARG A 119 -3.31 -1.02 -23.64
CA ARG A 119 -4.05 0.17 -23.25
C ARG A 119 -5.36 -0.13 -22.51
N TYR A 120 -6.21 -1.03 -23.01
CA TYR A 120 -7.52 -1.34 -22.41
C TYR A 120 -7.57 -2.74 -21.81
N THR A 121 -6.58 -3.07 -20.98
CA THR A 121 -6.53 -4.35 -20.27
C THR A 121 -6.57 -4.19 -18.77
N TYR A 122 -6.93 -5.25 -18.06
CA TYR A 122 -6.84 -5.33 -16.60
C TYR A 122 -6.53 -6.78 -16.18
N CYS A 123 -5.96 -6.97 -14.99
CA CYS A 123 -5.84 -8.30 -14.38
C CYS A 123 -6.38 -8.28 -12.95
N VAL A 124 -6.72 -9.45 -12.42
CA VAL A 124 -7.13 -9.62 -11.01
C VAL A 124 -5.88 -9.92 -10.18
N ASP A 125 -5.79 -9.38 -8.96
CA ASP A 125 -4.67 -9.70 -8.07
C ASP A 125 -4.68 -11.19 -7.67
N GLN A 126 -3.49 -11.75 -7.49
CA GLN A 126 -3.34 -13.16 -7.11
C GLN A 126 -3.71 -13.45 -5.65
N HIS A 127 -3.57 -12.47 -4.76
CA HIS A 127 -3.83 -12.62 -3.32
C HIS A 127 -5.22 -12.07 -2.91
N CYS A 128 -5.71 -11.05 -3.61
CA CYS A 128 -6.93 -10.33 -3.27
C CYS A 128 -7.98 -10.47 -4.39
N HIS A 129 -9.01 -11.28 -4.16
CA HIS A 129 -9.98 -11.68 -5.19
C HIS A 129 -10.87 -10.54 -5.72
N ASP A 130 -11.02 -9.45 -4.97
CA ASP A 130 -11.78 -8.26 -5.32
C ASP A 130 -10.88 -7.09 -5.74
N VAL A 131 -9.58 -7.32 -6.00
CA VAL A 131 -8.63 -6.30 -6.41
C VAL A 131 -8.22 -6.50 -7.87
N LEU A 132 -8.19 -5.39 -8.61
CA LEU A 132 -7.82 -5.29 -10.01
C LEU A 132 -6.61 -4.39 -10.19
N PHE A 133 -5.79 -4.70 -11.19
CA PHE A 133 -4.76 -3.81 -11.68
C PHE A 133 -5.10 -3.28 -13.07
N PHE A 134 -4.86 -1.99 -13.28
CA PHE A 134 -4.96 -1.32 -14.57
C PHE A 134 -3.63 -0.65 -14.94
N PRO A 135 -3.34 -0.46 -16.24
CA PRO A 135 -2.23 0.37 -16.70
C PRO A 135 -2.26 1.78 -16.09
N SER A 136 -1.09 2.28 -15.66
CA SER A 136 -0.95 3.62 -15.06
C SER A 136 -1.42 4.76 -15.97
N SER A 137 -1.26 4.59 -17.28
CA SER A 137 -1.67 5.56 -18.31
C SER A 137 -3.18 5.82 -18.36
N LEU A 138 -4.00 4.92 -17.82
CA LEU A 138 -5.45 5.05 -17.84
C LEU A 138 -6.03 5.82 -16.66
N LYS A 139 -5.22 6.32 -15.72
CA LYS A 139 -5.72 6.91 -14.47
C LYS A 139 -6.81 7.97 -14.67
N GLU A 140 -6.56 8.94 -15.55
CA GLU A 140 -7.54 10.00 -15.84
C GLU A 140 -8.79 9.44 -16.54
N GLU A 141 -8.63 8.50 -17.49
CA GLU A 141 -9.77 7.87 -18.18
C GLU A 141 -10.63 7.04 -17.20
N LEU A 142 -10.00 6.30 -16.28
CA LEU A 142 -10.67 5.47 -15.28
C LEU A 142 -11.44 6.31 -14.28
N LEU A 143 -10.84 7.38 -13.74
CA LEU A 143 -11.51 8.25 -12.77
C LEU A 143 -12.76 8.94 -13.32
N ASN A 144 -12.87 9.06 -14.64
CA ASN A 144 -14.06 9.61 -15.32
C ASN A 144 -15.15 8.56 -15.58
N LEU A 145 -14.92 7.28 -15.28
CA LEU A 145 -15.95 6.25 -15.40
C LEU A 145 -16.99 6.40 -14.29
N ASP A 146 -18.24 6.12 -14.65
CA ASP A 146 -19.36 5.91 -13.73
C ASP A 146 -19.04 4.91 -12.61
N LEU A 147 -18.20 3.91 -12.89
CA LEU A 147 -17.70 2.95 -11.91
C LEU A 147 -16.98 3.62 -10.72
N PHE A 148 -16.23 4.70 -10.95
CA PHE A 148 -15.56 5.44 -9.87
C PHE A 148 -16.49 6.48 -9.25
N ALA A 149 -17.28 7.18 -10.06
CA ALA A 149 -18.24 8.18 -9.58
C ALA A 149 -19.28 7.59 -8.61
N ASP A 150 -19.70 6.34 -8.84
CA ASP A 150 -20.66 5.62 -7.98
C ASP A 150 -20.01 4.85 -6.81
N CYS A 151 -18.69 5.01 -6.59
CA CYS A 151 -17.90 4.25 -5.63
C CYS A 151 -18.01 2.72 -5.80
N LYS A 152 -18.14 2.23 -7.05
CA LYS A 152 -18.08 0.79 -7.37
C LYS A 152 -16.64 0.30 -7.47
N LEU A 153 -15.74 1.17 -7.92
CA LEU A 153 -14.29 0.97 -7.98
C LEU A 153 -13.58 2.08 -7.21
N LEU A 154 -12.57 1.71 -6.42
CA LEU A 154 -11.83 2.63 -5.55
C LEU A 154 -10.33 2.37 -5.66
N LEU A 155 -9.54 3.42 -5.93
CA LEU A 155 -8.08 3.34 -5.99
C LEU A 155 -7.51 3.18 -4.59
N GLN A 156 -6.66 2.17 -4.38
CA GLN A 156 -6.01 1.93 -3.10
C GLN A 156 -4.67 1.25 -3.30
N ASP A 157 -3.68 1.59 -2.47
CA ASP A 157 -2.39 0.89 -2.50
C ASP A 157 -2.55 -0.60 -2.15
N LYS A 158 -1.84 -1.46 -2.90
CA LYS A 158 -1.90 -2.92 -2.75
C LYS A 158 -1.61 -3.40 -1.32
N SER A 159 -0.68 -2.74 -0.62
CA SER A 159 -0.33 -3.11 0.77
C SER A 159 -1.55 -3.07 1.69
N ARG A 160 -2.45 -2.10 1.49
CA ARG A 160 -3.69 -1.95 2.27
C ARG A 160 -4.69 -3.05 1.97
N SER A 161 -4.82 -3.41 0.69
CA SER A 161 -5.66 -4.53 0.26
C SER A 161 -5.16 -5.85 0.85
N LEU A 162 -3.85 -6.12 0.79
CA LEU A 162 -3.25 -7.31 1.41
C LEU A 162 -3.53 -7.37 2.92
N ALA A 163 -3.43 -6.24 3.62
CA ALA A 163 -3.69 -6.17 5.05
C ALA A 163 -5.14 -6.51 5.42
N VAL A 164 -6.13 -5.99 4.68
CA VAL A 164 -7.53 -6.28 4.95
C VAL A 164 -7.93 -7.70 4.54
N HIS A 165 -7.38 -8.24 3.45
CA HIS A 165 -7.58 -9.66 3.08
C HIS A 165 -6.97 -10.59 4.11
N SER A 166 -5.78 -10.26 4.63
CA SER A 166 -5.16 -11.04 5.69
C SER A 166 -5.97 -11.00 6.99
N ALA A 167 -6.49 -9.84 7.36
CA ALA A 167 -7.38 -9.70 8.51
C ALA A 167 -8.70 -10.48 8.30
N GLN A 168 -9.29 -10.41 7.11
CA GLN A 168 -10.52 -11.12 6.76
C GLN A 168 -10.35 -12.64 6.86
N ALA A 169 -9.24 -13.19 6.36
CA ALA A 169 -8.96 -14.62 6.40
C ALA A 169 -8.84 -15.19 7.82
N LEU A 170 -8.63 -14.33 8.82
CA LEU A 170 -8.47 -14.71 10.23
C LEU A 170 -9.80 -14.63 11.02
N LEU A 171 -10.88 -14.15 10.41
CA LEU A 171 -12.18 -13.97 11.07
C LEU A 171 -13.09 -15.18 10.89
N ASN A 172 -13.86 -15.47 11.95
CA ASN A 172 -15.03 -16.33 11.86
C ASN A 172 -16.31 -15.48 11.77
N ALA A 173 -17.44 -16.13 11.46
CA ALA A 173 -18.73 -15.46 11.45
C ALA A 173 -19.06 -14.88 12.84
N GLY A 174 -19.39 -13.59 12.89
CA GLY A 174 -19.70 -12.84 14.11
C GLY A 174 -18.48 -12.26 14.83
N ASP A 175 -17.25 -12.55 14.40
CA ASP A 175 -16.06 -11.93 15.00
C ASP A 175 -15.96 -10.46 14.61
N ASP A 176 -15.64 -9.59 15.57
CA ASP A 176 -15.43 -8.17 15.31
C ASP A 176 -13.95 -7.86 15.02
N ILE A 177 -13.72 -6.71 14.38
CA ILE A 177 -12.39 -6.20 14.05
C ILE A 177 -12.16 -4.88 14.77
N LEU A 178 -10.98 -4.72 15.34
CA LEU A 178 -10.50 -3.45 15.85
C LEU A 178 -9.41 -2.90 14.92
N VAL A 179 -9.67 -1.73 14.32
CA VAL A 179 -8.73 -1.00 13.49
C VAL A 179 -8.07 0.08 14.35
N ALA A 180 -6.76 -0.07 14.57
CA ALA A 180 -6.02 0.78 15.52
C ALA A 180 -6.03 2.27 15.15
N HIS A 181 -6.16 2.61 13.87
CA HIS A 181 -6.11 4.00 13.41
C HIS A 181 -7.10 4.22 12.29
N VAL A 182 -7.70 5.42 12.24
CA VAL A 182 -8.49 5.86 11.08
C VAL A 182 -7.69 5.70 9.79
N GLY A 183 -6.45 6.19 9.79
CA GLY A 183 -5.53 6.11 8.67
C GLY A 183 -6.19 6.46 7.33
N SER A 184 -6.63 5.43 6.61
CA SER A 184 -7.35 5.55 5.34
C SER A 184 -8.79 5.05 5.47
N HIS A 185 -9.73 5.95 5.21
CA HIS A 185 -11.15 5.63 5.10
C HIS A 185 -11.42 4.56 4.02
N LEU A 186 -10.62 4.50 2.95
CA LEU A 186 -10.71 3.47 1.92
C LEU A 186 -10.37 2.09 2.47
N THR A 187 -9.36 1.98 3.34
CA THR A 187 -8.98 0.70 3.96
C THR A 187 -10.09 0.20 4.89
N ILE A 188 -10.70 1.10 5.66
CA ILE A 188 -11.83 0.77 6.53
C ILE A 188 -13.06 0.34 5.71
N ALA A 189 -13.35 1.04 4.61
CA ALA A 189 -14.44 0.67 3.72
C ALA A 189 -14.19 -0.68 3.03
N HIS A 190 -12.96 -0.97 2.65
CA HIS A 190 -12.57 -2.23 2.01
C HIS A 190 -12.77 -3.42 2.96
N ILE A 191 -12.29 -3.35 4.22
CA ILE A 191 -12.56 -4.41 5.19
C ILE A 191 -14.07 -4.55 5.51
N SER A 192 -14.82 -3.45 5.49
CA SER A 192 -16.29 -3.46 5.59
C SER A 192 -16.94 -4.22 4.43
N ALA A 193 -16.47 -4.02 3.20
CA ALA A 193 -16.96 -4.72 2.00
C ALA A 193 -16.67 -6.22 2.05
N LEU A 194 -15.49 -6.60 2.53
CA LEU A 194 -15.08 -8.01 2.69
C LEU A 194 -15.82 -8.76 3.81
N THR A 195 -16.42 -8.03 4.76
CA THR A 195 -17.10 -8.58 5.94
C THR A 195 -18.62 -8.45 5.91
N ILE A 196 -19.18 -8.12 4.75
CA ILE A 196 -20.63 -7.93 4.58
C ILE A 196 -21.46 -9.16 4.99
N HIS A 197 -20.93 -10.37 4.75
CA HIS A 197 -21.63 -11.62 5.01
C HIS A 197 -21.35 -12.22 6.41
N SER A 198 -20.33 -11.71 7.12
CA SER A 198 -19.91 -12.27 8.41
C SER A 198 -20.61 -11.64 9.61
N MET A 199 -21.47 -10.63 9.41
CA MET A 199 -22.08 -9.80 10.46
C MET A 199 -21.07 -9.15 11.42
N SER A 200 -19.80 -9.07 11.02
CA SER A 200 -18.72 -8.45 11.80
C SER A 200 -18.93 -6.95 11.94
N ARG A 201 -18.66 -6.41 13.13
CA ARG A 201 -18.56 -4.97 13.36
C ARG A 201 -17.10 -4.55 13.30
N ILE A 202 -16.87 -3.35 12.76
CA ILE A 202 -15.54 -2.76 12.64
C ILE A 202 -15.47 -1.56 13.57
N PHE A 203 -14.61 -1.63 14.57
CA PHE A 203 -14.34 -0.52 15.49
C PHE A 203 -13.08 0.21 15.05
N VAL A 204 -13.15 1.53 14.88
CA VAL A 204 -12.03 2.34 14.37
C VAL A 204 -11.66 3.38 15.42
N CYS A 205 -10.40 3.39 15.85
CA CYS A 205 -9.91 4.28 16.90
C CYS A 205 -9.37 5.61 16.36
N GLY A 206 -9.33 6.64 17.23
CA GLY A 206 -8.64 7.90 16.99
C GLY A 206 -9.45 9.00 16.28
N VAL A 207 -10.79 8.94 16.29
CA VAL A 207 -11.63 9.97 15.67
C VAL A 207 -11.91 11.11 16.67
N LYS A 208 -10.96 12.04 16.78
CA LYS A 208 -10.94 13.09 17.83
C LYS A 208 -12.03 14.16 17.75
N SER A 209 -12.67 14.38 16.60
CA SER A 209 -13.66 15.46 16.45
C SER A 209 -14.97 14.96 15.87
N SER A 210 -16.09 15.52 16.35
CA SER A 210 -17.42 15.20 15.81
C SER A 210 -17.48 15.52 14.31
N ALA A 211 -16.92 16.65 13.89
CA ALA A 211 -16.88 17.04 12.48
C ALA A 211 -16.20 15.98 11.61
N LYS A 212 -15.06 15.43 12.05
CA LYS A 212 -14.37 14.36 11.32
C LYS A 212 -15.17 13.05 11.36
N ALA A 213 -15.82 12.74 12.48
CA ALA A 213 -16.69 11.57 12.59
C ALA A 213 -17.90 11.65 11.64
N ASP A 214 -18.51 12.83 11.49
CA ASP A 214 -19.62 13.08 10.57
C ASP A 214 -19.18 13.00 9.11
N GLU A 215 -18.02 13.57 8.78
CA GLU A 215 -17.39 13.45 7.46
C GLU A 215 -17.17 11.97 7.09
N LEU A 216 -16.56 11.18 7.99
CA LEU A 216 -16.33 9.75 7.78
C LEU A 216 -17.64 8.96 7.66
N ARG A 217 -18.63 9.24 8.51
CA ARG A 217 -19.96 8.61 8.40
C ARG A 217 -20.62 8.89 7.05
N ASN A 218 -20.51 10.09 6.54
CA ASN A 218 -21.03 10.46 5.22
C ASN A 218 -20.30 9.69 4.10
N LEU A 219 -18.97 9.60 4.16
CA LEU A 219 -18.16 8.82 3.21
C LEU A 219 -18.54 7.34 3.23
N PHE A 220 -18.63 6.73 4.41
CA PHE A 220 -19.02 5.32 4.55
C PHE A 220 -20.44 5.07 4.08
N SER A 221 -21.38 5.97 4.38
CA SER A 221 -22.75 5.88 3.89
C SER A 221 -22.82 5.97 2.36
N HIS A 222 -22.02 6.86 1.76
CA HIS A 222 -21.90 6.99 0.32
C HIS A 222 -21.35 5.70 -0.32
N MET A 223 -20.35 5.07 0.30
CA MET A 223 -19.79 3.77 -0.12
C MET A 223 -20.71 2.58 0.19
N GLY A 224 -21.74 2.76 1.01
CA GLY A 224 -22.70 1.71 1.39
C GLY A 224 -22.33 0.90 2.63
N CYS A 225 -21.25 1.26 3.32
CA CYS A 225 -20.76 0.60 4.52
C CYS A 225 -21.67 0.93 5.72
N LYS A 226 -22.11 -0.10 6.46
CA LYS A 226 -23.08 0.04 7.58
C LYS A 226 -22.59 -0.51 8.92
N ASN A 227 -21.51 -1.30 8.92
CA ASN A 227 -21.02 -2.04 10.08
C ASN A 227 -19.83 -1.35 10.79
N ILE A 228 -19.57 -0.07 10.49
CA ILE A 228 -18.43 0.69 11.01
C ILE A 228 -18.85 1.52 12.22
N HIS A 229 -18.08 1.42 13.30
CA HIS A 229 -18.26 2.14 14.56
C HIS A 229 -17.00 2.95 14.87
N LEU A 230 -17.15 4.27 15.00
CA LEU A 230 -16.04 5.19 15.25
C LEU A 230 -15.86 5.43 16.74
N LEU A 231 -14.64 5.28 17.23
CA LEU A 231 -14.22 5.54 18.61
C LEU A 231 -13.40 6.83 18.66
N HIS A 232 -13.58 7.60 19.73
CA HIS A 232 -12.90 8.89 19.91
C HIS A 232 -11.47 8.70 20.44
N GLU A 233 -11.29 7.72 21.31
CA GLU A 233 -10.06 7.37 21.99
C GLU A 233 -8.99 6.90 21.00
N ASP A 234 -7.72 7.24 21.24
CA ASP A 234 -6.61 6.63 20.51
C ASP A 234 -6.51 5.14 20.87
N PHE A 235 -5.96 4.34 19.95
CA PHE A 235 -5.86 2.91 20.18
C PHE A 235 -5.16 2.56 21.49
N THR A 236 -4.05 3.23 21.82
CA THR A 236 -3.30 2.98 23.06
C THR A 236 -4.02 3.42 24.33
N GLU A 237 -5.08 4.24 24.22
CA GLU A 237 -5.92 4.68 25.34
C GLU A 237 -7.03 3.69 25.66
N ILE A 238 -7.38 2.82 24.71
CA ILE A 238 -8.46 1.84 24.88
C ILE A 238 -7.96 0.66 25.72
N GLY A 239 -8.67 0.38 26.80
CA GLY A 239 -8.33 -0.74 27.69
C GLY A 239 -8.62 -2.11 27.05
N PRO A 240 -7.80 -3.14 27.31
CA PRO A 240 -8.06 -4.53 26.88
C PRO A 240 -9.40 -5.12 27.35
N THR A 241 -10.00 -4.52 28.39
CA THR A 241 -11.25 -4.95 29.02
C THR A 241 -12.45 -4.09 28.62
N ASP A 242 -12.28 -3.17 27.67
CA ASP A 242 -13.36 -2.27 27.23
C ASP A 242 -14.57 -3.08 26.72
N PRO A 243 -15.78 -2.83 27.27
CA PRO A 243 -16.98 -3.59 26.93
C PRO A 243 -17.40 -3.48 25.46
N ARG A 244 -17.05 -2.38 24.77
CA ARG A 244 -17.46 -2.13 23.38
C ARG A 244 -16.81 -3.09 22.39
N ILE A 245 -15.59 -3.55 22.70
CA ILE A 245 -14.72 -4.31 21.78
C ILE A 245 -14.44 -5.74 22.30
N GLN A 246 -15.26 -6.25 23.20
CA GLN A 246 -15.07 -7.59 23.77
C GLN A 246 -15.16 -8.71 22.73
N GLU A 247 -15.87 -8.50 21.62
CA GLU A 247 -15.98 -9.49 20.55
C GLU A 247 -14.93 -9.30 19.45
N ALA A 248 -14.02 -8.33 19.60
CA ALA A 248 -12.92 -8.16 18.66
C ALA A 248 -11.96 -9.35 18.75
N LYS A 249 -11.82 -10.10 17.65
CA LYS A 249 -10.88 -11.23 17.54
C LYS A 249 -9.65 -10.89 16.72
N VAL A 250 -9.73 -9.87 15.86
CA VAL A 250 -8.63 -9.45 15.01
C VAL A 250 -8.36 -7.96 15.21
N ILE A 251 -7.09 -7.62 15.41
CA ILE A 251 -6.62 -6.23 15.36
C ILE A 251 -5.94 -5.99 14.02
N LEU A 252 -6.38 -4.97 13.29
CA LEU A 252 -5.70 -4.46 12.10
C LEU A 252 -4.85 -3.25 12.51
N LEU A 253 -3.53 -3.45 12.56
CA LEU A 253 -2.55 -2.46 12.99
C LEU A 253 -1.77 -1.94 11.78
N LEU A 254 -2.14 -0.74 11.33
CA LEU A 254 -1.56 -0.02 10.20
C LEU A 254 -0.86 1.26 10.70
N PRO A 255 0.27 1.13 11.40
CA PRO A 255 0.89 2.26 12.09
C PRO A 255 1.43 3.29 11.10
N GLN A 256 1.69 4.50 11.59
CA GLN A 256 2.50 5.46 10.86
C GLN A 256 3.91 4.90 10.67
N CYS A 257 4.42 4.97 9.45
CA CYS A 257 5.77 4.52 9.08
C CYS A 257 6.44 5.52 8.13
N SER A 258 7.70 5.28 7.79
CA SER A 258 8.46 6.09 6.82
C SER A 258 7.79 6.21 5.46
N GLY A 259 7.07 5.18 5.03
CA GLY A 259 6.35 5.14 3.76
C GLY A 259 7.23 4.97 2.53
N LEU A 260 8.57 4.85 2.64
CA LEU A 260 9.47 4.77 1.47
C LEU A 260 9.25 3.56 0.56
N GLY A 261 8.46 2.56 1.01
CA GLY A 261 8.04 1.45 0.18
C GLY A 261 6.97 1.81 -0.87
N VAL A 262 6.27 2.92 -0.71
CA VAL A 262 5.14 3.28 -1.58
C VAL A 262 5.59 3.55 -3.02
N GLY A 263 4.90 2.94 -3.99
CA GLY A 263 5.17 3.13 -5.41
C GLY A 263 4.88 4.55 -5.89
N ASN A 264 3.68 5.07 -5.63
CA ASN A 264 3.30 6.45 -5.92
C ASN A 264 3.01 7.24 -4.62
N PRO A 265 3.98 8.03 -4.11
CA PRO A 265 3.83 8.73 -2.84
C PRO A 265 2.76 9.81 -2.87
N ILE A 266 2.54 10.46 -4.02
CA ILE A 266 1.50 11.49 -4.17
C ILE A 266 0.12 10.85 -4.01
N ASP A 267 -0.14 9.78 -4.75
CA ASP A 267 -1.43 9.09 -4.71
C ASP A 267 -1.70 8.48 -3.35
N PHE A 268 -0.66 7.94 -2.71
CA PHE A 268 -0.79 7.43 -1.35
C PHE A 268 -1.15 8.54 -0.37
N ILE A 269 -0.50 9.70 -0.44
CA ILE A 269 -0.81 10.83 0.46
C ILE A 269 -2.24 11.34 0.23
N LEU A 270 -2.63 11.52 -1.03
CA LEU A 270 -3.95 12.03 -1.40
C LEU A 270 -5.07 11.05 -1.06
N ASN A 271 -4.93 9.77 -1.44
CA ASN A 271 -6.00 8.78 -1.27
C ASN A 271 -6.07 8.25 0.16
N GLU A 272 -4.92 7.98 0.77
CA GLU A 272 -4.82 7.37 2.11
C GLU A 272 -4.74 8.41 3.24
N HIS A 273 -4.97 9.70 2.94
CA HIS A 273 -5.05 10.79 3.92
C HIS A 273 -3.83 10.87 4.85
N ARG A 274 -2.63 10.82 4.27
CA ARG A 274 -1.37 10.85 5.03
C ARG A 274 -0.79 12.26 5.10
N ASP A 275 0.14 12.46 6.03
CA ASP A 275 0.85 13.72 6.21
C ASP A 275 1.71 14.06 4.98
N ALA A 276 1.56 15.28 4.46
CA ALA A 276 2.40 15.82 3.39
C ALA A 276 3.88 15.90 3.77
N GLY A 277 4.19 15.89 5.08
CA GLY A 277 5.55 15.77 5.61
C GLY A 277 6.32 14.54 5.09
N LEU A 278 5.62 13.48 4.67
CA LEU A 278 6.24 12.32 4.02
C LEU A 278 6.96 12.69 2.72
N LEU A 279 6.45 13.67 1.96
CA LEU A 279 7.06 14.08 0.69
C LEU A 279 8.50 14.53 0.87
N ARG A 280 8.82 15.21 1.97
CA ARG A 280 10.18 15.68 2.24
C ARG A 280 11.16 14.51 2.32
N ASP A 281 10.77 13.43 2.99
CA ASP A 281 11.61 12.26 3.15
C ASP A 281 11.70 11.49 1.83
N PHE A 282 10.60 11.41 1.07
CA PHE A 282 10.64 10.88 -0.30
C PHE A 282 11.61 11.66 -1.18
N PHE A 283 11.61 13.01 -1.12
CA PHE A 283 12.53 13.88 -1.86
C PHE A 283 14.00 13.74 -1.43
N GLN A 284 14.25 13.30 -0.19
CA GLN A 284 15.60 13.00 0.29
C GLN A 284 16.00 11.56 -0.09
N GLY A 285 15.04 10.67 -0.31
CA GLY A 285 15.25 9.26 -0.62
C GLY A 285 15.66 8.42 0.60
N SER A 286 15.66 9.01 1.79
CA SER A 286 15.96 8.36 3.06
C SER A 286 15.25 9.07 4.21
N VAL A 287 15.12 8.36 5.33
CA VAL A 287 14.66 8.91 6.61
C VAL A 287 15.85 9.06 7.55
N SER A 288 15.90 10.13 8.35
CA SER A 288 16.94 10.29 9.37
C SER A 288 16.84 9.20 10.45
N GLU A 289 17.98 8.79 11.01
CA GLU A 289 18.02 7.75 12.06
C GLU A 289 17.16 8.13 13.28
N ASP A 290 17.16 9.41 13.69
CA ASP A 290 16.31 9.91 14.77
C ASP A 290 14.82 9.75 14.46
N LYS A 291 14.39 10.09 13.24
CA LYS A 291 12.98 9.94 12.86
C LYS A 291 12.60 8.47 12.76
N LEU A 292 13.48 7.64 12.20
CA LEU A 292 13.27 6.20 12.06
C LEU A 292 13.14 5.52 13.43
N SER A 293 14.01 5.86 14.38
CA SER A 293 13.96 5.31 15.73
C SER A 293 12.68 5.72 16.48
N ILE A 294 12.25 6.98 16.38
CA ILE A 294 10.98 7.44 16.95
C ILE A 294 9.77 6.70 16.35
N LEU A 295 9.75 6.49 15.03
CA LEU A 295 8.68 5.74 14.37
C LEU A 295 8.66 4.28 14.83
N ALA A 296 9.81 3.61 14.83
CA ALA A 296 9.95 2.22 15.27
C ALA A 296 9.55 2.03 16.75
N GLU A 297 9.91 2.96 17.63
CA GLU A 297 9.52 2.91 19.05
C GLU A 297 7.99 3.06 19.22
N ARG A 298 7.37 3.98 18.49
CA ARG A 298 5.90 4.13 18.50
C ARG A 298 5.19 2.88 17.99
N GLN A 299 5.66 2.32 16.87
CA GLN A 299 5.14 1.08 16.29
C GLN A 299 5.25 -0.09 17.28
N LEU A 300 6.38 -0.21 17.96
CA LEU A 300 6.58 -1.22 19.01
C LEU A 300 5.60 -1.05 20.17
N ASN A 301 5.40 0.18 20.65
CA ASN A 301 4.44 0.47 21.72
C ASN A 301 3.00 0.12 21.33
N GLU A 302 2.60 0.43 20.10
CA GLU A 302 1.27 0.06 19.59
C GLU A 302 1.12 -1.46 19.44
N LEU A 303 2.13 -2.16 18.92
CA LEU A 303 2.09 -3.61 18.77
C LEU A 303 2.06 -4.32 20.13
N MET A 304 2.87 -3.87 21.10
CA MET A 304 2.81 -4.36 22.47
C MET A 304 1.45 -4.09 23.12
N HIS A 305 0.85 -2.93 22.88
CA HIS A 305 -0.50 -2.62 23.35
C HIS A 305 -1.55 -3.57 22.73
N ALA A 306 -1.48 -3.84 21.42
CA ALA A 306 -2.34 -4.81 20.75
C ALA A 306 -2.25 -6.22 21.36
N MET A 307 -1.06 -6.63 21.81
CA MET A 307 -0.84 -7.93 22.44
C MET A 307 -1.49 -8.07 23.84
N LYS A 308 -1.88 -6.96 24.48
CA LYS A 308 -2.59 -6.96 25.77
C LYS A 308 -4.05 -7.38 25.67
N PHE A 309 -4.65 -7.37 24.47
CA PHE A 309 -6.03 -7.78 24.26
C PHE A 309 -6.16 -9.31 24.35
N ASN A 310 -6.70 -9.80 25.46
CA ASN A 310 -6.78 -11.24 25.75
C ASN A 310 -7.76 -12.01 24.85
N LYS A 311 -8.82 -11.35 24.39
CA LYS A 311 -9.83 -11.95 23.49
C LYS A 311 -9.44 -11.90 22.00
N VAL A 312 -8.42 -11.10 21.66
CA VAL A 312 -7.88 -11.01 20.31
C VAL A 312 -7.05 -12.25 20.03
N GLN A 313 -7.40 -12.94 18.94
CA GLN A 313 -6.75 -14.16 18.48
C GLN A 313 -5.63 -13.85 17.49
N ALA A 314 -5.74 -12.76 16.72
CA ALA A 314 -4.72 -12.39 15.76
C ALA A 314 -4.53 -10.87 15.62
N ILE A 315 -3.30 -10.46 15.31
CA ILE A 315 -2.91 -9.08 15.02
C ILE A 315 -2.27 -9.08 13.63
N VAL A 316 -2.82 -8.28 12.72
CA VAL A 316 -2.23 -8.03 11.41
C VAL A 316 -1.45 -6.73 11.48
N TYR A 317 -0.13 -6.82 11.45
CA TYR A 317 0.79 -5.68 11.43
C TYR A 317 1.24 -5.43 9.99
N CYS A 318 1.02 -4.22 9.47
CA CYS A 318 1.43 -3.89 8.11
C CYS A 318 1.98 -2.47 7.97
N THR A 319 3.14 -2.36 7.30
CA THR A 319 3.81 -1.09 6.99
C THR A 319 4.07 -0.97 5.48
N CYS A 320 4.31 0.26 5.04
CA CYS A 320 4.84 0.55 3.72
C CYS A 320 6.31 1.02 3.83
N SER A 321 7.09 0.36 4.70
CA SER A 321 8.50 0.68 4.94
C SER A 321 9.42 -0.36 4.31
N ILE A 322 10.59 0.08 3.88
CA ILE A 322 11.70 -0.78 3.46
C ILE A 322 12.69 -1.07 4.61
N TYR A 323 12.54 -0.38 5.75
CA TYR A 323 13.49 -0.43 6.86
C TYR A 323 13.18 -1.60 7.79
N PRO A 324 14.15 -2.50 8.05
CA PRO A 324 13.98 -3.57 9.03
C PRO A 324 13.64 -3.07 10.44
N GLU A 325 14.09 -1.85 10.78
CA GLU A 325 13.83 -1.16 12.04
C GLU A 325 12.35 -0.92 12.29
N GLU A 326 11.54 -0.77 11.24
CA GLU A 326 10.07 -0.61 11.32
C GLU A 326 9.32 -1.92 11.05
N ASN A 327 10.03 -2.96 10.61
CA ASN A 327 9.45 -4.19 10.09
C ASN A 327 9.80 -5.37 11.01
N GLU A 328 10.77 -6.20 10.60
CA GLU A 328 11.14 -7.44 11.29
C GLU A 328 11.60 -7.16 12.73
N LEU A 329 12.31 -6.06 12.97
CA LEU A 329 12.84 -5.73 14.29
C LEU A 329 11.77 -5.28 15.29
N VAL A 330 10.74 -4.55 14.86
CA VAL A 330 9.59 -4.20 15.71
C VAL A 330 8.88 -5.46 16.16
N VAL A 331 8.57 -6.34 15.20
CA VAL A 331 7.82 -7.56 15.47
C VAL A 331 8.60 -8.50 16.39
N LYS A 332 9.91 -8.66 16.14
CA LYS A 332 10.78 -9.46 17.01
C LYS A 332 10.84 -8.89 18.42
N LYS A 333 11.07 -7.59 18.58
CA LYS A 333 11.10 -6.94 19.90
C LYS A 333 9.77 -7.09 20.65
N ALA A 334 8.64 -7.00 19.97
CA ALA A 334 7.32 -7.18 20.58
C ALA A 334 7.11 -8.61 21.09
N LEU A 335 7.53 -9.63 20.31
CA LEU A 335 7.46 -11.02 20.72
C LEU A 335 8.42 -11.34 21.88
N ASP A 336 9.64 -10.80 21.84
CA ASP A 336 10.65 -10.97 22.89
C ASP A 336 10.24 -10.25 24.19
N SER A 337 9.45 -9.18 24.10
CA SER A 337 8.95 -8.41 25.25
C SER A 337 7.86 -9.13 26.07
N GLY A 338 7.55 -10.38 25.71
CA GLY A 338 6.53 -11.27 26.27
C GLY A 338 5.68 -10.63 27.38
N VAL A 339 4.44 -10.27 27.06
CA VAL A 339 3.49 -9.74 28.06
C VAL A 339 3.18 -10.88 29.05
N GLU A 340 4.03 -11.05 30.06
CA GLU A 340 3.96 -12.07 31.12
C GLU A 340 2.74 -11.89 32.04
N GLU A 341 1.95 -10.83 31.86
CA GLU A 341 0.92 -10.42 32.81
C GLU A 341 -0.40 -11.21 32.75
N ASN A 342 -0.61 -12.16 31.84
CA ASN A 342 -1.87 -12.93 31.82
C ASN A 342 -1.67 -14.40 31.42
N GLN A 343 -2.49 -15.29 31.99
CA GLN A 343 -2.60 -16.74 31.72
C GLN A 343 -3.09 -17.08 30.29
N VAL A 344 -2.76 -16.28 29.29
CA VAL A 344 -3.22 -16.42 27.91
C VAL A 344 -2.07 -16.91 27.05
N GLN A 345 -2.37 -17.75 26.07
CA GLN A 345 -1.37 -18.32 25.16
C GLN A 345 -0.55 -17.23 24.47
N PRO A 346 0.77 -17.42 24.33
CA PRO A 346 1.65 -16.45 23.69
C PRO A 346 1.31 -16.29 22.21
N TYR A 347 1.57 -15.10 21.69
CA TYR A 347 1.53 -14.88 20.25
C TYR A 347 2.74 -15.54 19.58
N ARG A 348 2.50 -16.08 18.38
CA ARG A 348 3.56 -16.54 17.47
C ARG A 348 3.32 -15.95 16.09
N LEU A 349 4.39 -15.89 15.31
CA LEU A 349 4.30 -15.59 13.90
C LEU A 349 3.66 -16.74 13.16
N VAL A 350 2.64 -16.43 12.36
CA VAL A 350 2.05 -17.34 11.40
C VAL A 350 2.20 -16.76 10.00
N PRO A 351 2.39 -17.59 8.96
CA PRO A 351 2.41 -17.11 7.60
C PRO A 351 1.14 -16.31 7.29
N PRO A 352 1.25 -15.15 6.65
CA PRO A 352 0.09 -14.40 6.19
C PRO A 352 -0.79 -15.25 5.28
N VAL A 353 -2.06 -15.38 5.66
CA VAL A 353 -3.07 -16.06 4.87
C VAL A 353 -3.80 -15.02 4.03
N PHE A 354 -4.01 -15.31 2.76
CA PHE A 354 -4.88 -14.54 1.88
C PHE A 354 -5.97 -15.48 1.35
N SER A 355 -7.18 -14.96 1.16
CA SER A 355 -8.28 -15.70 0.55
C SER A 355 -7.89 -16.06 -0.88
N THR A 356 -7.40 -17.29 -1.09
CA THR A 356 -6.73 -17.74 -2.31
C THR A 356 -7.62 -17.59 -3.54
N CYS A 357 -7.15 -16.83 -4.54
CA CYS A 357 -7.77 -16.74 -5.85
C CYS A 357 -7.18 -17.75 -6.86
N SER A 358 -6.08 -18.43 -6.49
CA SER A 358 -5.47 -19.52 -7.25
C SER A 358 -4.77 -20.51 -6.29
N ASN A 359 -4.45 -21.70 -6.78
CA ASN A 359 -3.73 -22.76 -6.07
C ASN A 359 -2.25 -22.39 -5.79
N SER A 360 -1.98 -21.24 -5.18
CA SER A 360 -0.64 -20.90 -4.71
C SER A 360 -0.31 -21.75 -3.50
N GLU A 361 0.85 -22.39 -3.49
CA GLU A 361 1.33 -23.12 -2.32
C GLU A 361 1.38 -22.19 -1.10
N PRO A 362 0.96 -22.65 0.08
CA PRO A 362 1.04 -21.85 1.29
C PRO A 362 2.50 -21.44 1.52
N SER A 363 2.75 -20.13 1.58
CA SER A 363 4.08 -19.63 1.89
C SER A 363 4.50 -20.15 3.28
N THR A 364 5.69 -20.73 3.37
CA THR A 364 6.32 -21.10 4.64
C THR A 364 7.02 -19.92 5.30
N GLU A 365 7.07 -18.76 4.64
CA GLU A 365 7.71 -17.56 5.17
C GLU A 365 6.83 -16.92 6.26
N THR A 366 7.47 -16.55 7.38
CA THR A 366 6.79 -15.96 8.53
C THR A 366 6.29 -14.53 8.30
N PHE A 367 6.78 -13.88 7.24
CA PHE A 367 6.42 -12.53 6.85
C PHE A 367 6.08 -12.51 5.37
N PHE A 368 5.17 -11.62 4.97
CA PHE A 368 4.99 -11.27 3.57
C PHE A 368 5.74 -9.97 3.29
N LYS A 369 6.71 -10.02 2.37
CA LYS A 369 7.51 -8.86 1.98
C LYS A 369 7.51 -8.69 0.47
N THR A 370 7.30 -7.45 0.03
CA THR A 370 7.48 -7.06 -1.37
C THR A 370 8.38 -5.84 -1.41
N GLU A 371 9.39 -5.86 -2.27
CA GLU A 371 10.25 -4.71 -2.49
C GLU A 371 9.64 -3.75 -3.53
N PRO A 372 9.83 -2.44 -3.41
CA PRO A 372 9.34 -1.48 -4.40
C PRO A 372 9.99 -1.70 -5.76
N SER A 373 9.18 -1.91 -6.79
CA SER A 373 9.60 -2.18 -8.17
C SER A 373 8.86 -1.29 -9.17
N GLU A 374 9.11 -1.48 -10.46
CA GLU A 374 8.37 -0.77 -11.52
C GLU A 374 6.88 -1.16 -11.57
N ILE A 375 6.52 -2.33 -11.01
CA ILE A 375 5.17 -2.92 -11.12
C ILE A 375 4.46 -3.10 -9.79
N SER A 376 5.11 -2.80 -8.66
CA SER A 376 4.51 -2.96 -7.33
C SER A 376 5.11 -1.99 -6.32
N SER A 377 4.25 -1.44 -5.46
CA SER A 377 4.66 -0.86 -4.19
C SER A 377 5.31 -1.94 -3.31
N GLY A 378 6.21 -1.50 -2.44
CA GLY A 378 6.73 -2.30 -1.36
C GLY A 378 5.75 -2.41 -0.19
N CYS A 379 5.79 -3.55 0.48
CA CYS A 379 4.88 -3.91 1.56
C CYS A 379 5.59 -4.83 2.53
N PHE A 380 5.39 -4.60 3.83
CA PHE A 380 5.71 -5.57 4.88
C PHE A 380 4.43 -5.91 5.62
N LEU A 381 4.18 -7.21 5.81
CA LEU A 381 3.02 -7.70 6.54
C LEU A 381 3.40 -8.90 7.41
N ALA A 382 3.01 -8.83 8.68
CA ALA A 382 3.23 -9.86 9.68
C ALA A 382 1.90 -10.19 10.36
N VAL A 383 1.65 -11.48 10.59
CA VAL A 383 0.49 -11.94 11.34
C VAL A 383 0.98 -12.59 12.63
N LEU A 384 0.58 -12.02 13.76
CA LEU A 384 0.79 -12.58 15.07
C LEU A 384 -0.50 -13.25 15.51
N ALA A 385 -0.51 -14.57 15.68
CA ALA A 385 -1.68 -15.30 16.14
C ALA A 385 -1.39 -15.96 17.49
N ARG A 386 -2.41 -16.02 18.36
CA ARG A 386 -2.35 -16.87 19.54
C ARG A 386 -2.44 -18.32 19.10
N GLU A 387 -1.66 -19.16 19.75
CA GLU A 387 -1.81 -20.61 19.61
C GLU A 387 -3.27 -20.94 20.01
N LYS A 388 -3.93 -21.79 19.21
CA LYS A 388 -5.21 -22.37 19.62
C LYS A 388 -4.85 -23.56 20.49
N ASP A 389 -5.54 -23.75 21.62
CA ASP A 389 -5.45 -25.01 22.37
C ASP A 389 -5.51 -26.15 21.36
N SER A 390 -4.42 -26.88 21.23
CA SER A 390 -4.39 -28.04 20.36
C SER A 390 -5.55 -28.94 20.78
N PRO A 391 -6.21 -29.63 19.83
CA PRO A 391 -7.17 -30.67 20.20
C PRO A 391 -6.54 -31.78 21.07
N GLU A 392 -5.22 -31.81 21.25
CA GLU A 392 -4.53 -32.71 22.18
C GLU A 392 -4.81 -32.42 23.66
N ASN A 393 -5.20 -31.18 24.02
CA ASN A 393 -5.63 -30.83 25.38
C ASN A 393 -7.14 -30.90 25.59
N VAL A 394 -7.91 -31.20 24.54
CA VAL A 394 -9.35 -31.39 24.65
C VAL A 394 -9.56 -32.82 25.13
N SER A 395 -10.09 -32.99 26.35
CA SER A 395 -10.36 -34.31 26.89
C SER A 395 -11.24 -35.09 25.91
N VAL A 396 -11.06 -36.41 25.82
CA VAL A 396 -11.91 -37.27 24.97
C VAL A 396 -13.40 -37.04 25.27
N GLN A 397 -13.74 -36.68 26.51
CA GLN A 397 -15.09 -36.29 26.92
C GLN A 397 -15.59 -35.00 26.24
N ASP A 398 -14.75 -33.98 26.07
CA ASP A 398 -15.15 -32.72 25.43
C ASP A 398 -15.30 -32.87 23.91
N ILE A 399 -14.48 -33.74 23.29
CA ILE A 399 -14.62 -34.11 21.87
C ILE A 399 -15.95 -34.85 21.67
N LEU A 400 -16.26 -35.82 22.53
CA LEU A 400 -17.51 -36.57 22.49
C LEU A 400 -18.72 -35.68 22.78
N ALA A 401 -18.63 -34.74 23.71
CA ALA A 401 -19.69 -33.79 24.01
C ALA A 401 -19.97 -32.84 22.83
N ARG A 402 -18.92 -32.36 22.14
CA ARG A 402 -19.06 -31.54 20.93
C ARG A 402 -19.60 -32.34 19.74
N ALA A 403 -19.20 -33.60 19.60
CA ALA A 403 -19.74 -34.49 18.56
C ALA A 403 -21.22 -34.81 18.81
N ALA A 404 -21.62 -35.04 20.07
CA ALA A 404 -23.02 -35.20 20.46
C ALA A 404 -23.84 -33.92 20.20
N ALA A 405 -23.33 -32.74 20.58
CA ALA A 405 -24.01 -31.47 20.38
C ALA A 405 -24.18 -31.09 18.90
N LYS A 406 -23.32 -31.63 18.01
CA LYS A 406 -23.42 -31.47 16.55
C LYS A 406 -24.22 -32.58 15.86
N GLY A 407 -24.82 -33.51 16.62
CA GLY A 407 -25.58 -34.63 16.07
C GLY A 407 -24.73 -35.64 15.29
N LEU A 408 -23.42 -35.67 15.52
CA LEU A 408 -22.47 -36.57 14.84
C LEU A 408 -22.35 -37.94 15.53
N LEU A 409 -23.01 -38.12 16.68
CA LEU A 409 -23.05 -39.38 17.42
C LEU A 409 -24.45 -39.99 17.37
N ASP A 410 -24.87 -40.44 16.19
CA ASP A 410 -26.03 -41.31 16.07
C ASP A 410 -25.62 -42.75 16.41
N GLY A 411 -26.10 -43.27 17.55
CA GLY A 411 -26.15 -44.70 17.83
C GLY A 411 -25.12 -45.30 18.80
N ILE A 412 -24.25 -44.51 19.44
CA ILE A 412 -23.33 -45.05 20.48
C ILE A 412 -23.93 -44.83 21.87
N VAL A 413 -24.46 -45.91 22.45
CA VAL A 413 -24.86 -45.96 23.86
C VAL A 413 -23.60 -45.88 24.72
N VAL A 414 -23.39 -44.75 25.40
CA VAL A 414 -22.37 -44.63 26.45
C VAL A 414 -22.93 -45.25 27.73
N GLU A 415 -22.41 -46.42 28.11
CA GLU A 415 -22.65 -46.98 29.44
C GLU A 415 -22.08 -46.05 30.52
N LYS A 416 -22.95 -45.55 31.40
CA LYS A 416 -22.56 -44.81 32.60
C LYS A 416 -21.88 -45.78 33.58
N SER A 417 -20.56 -45.62 33.76
CA SER A 417 -19.88 -46.23 34.90
C SER A 417 -20.31 -45.52 36.19
N LYS A 418 -20.82 -46.31 37.13
CA LYS A 418 -21.38 -45.85 38.41
C LYS A 418 -20.28 -45.29 39.31
N GLU A 419 -20.55 -44.09 39.86
CA GLU A 419 -19.83 -43.52 41.00
C GLU A 419 -19.81 -44.52 42.17
N LYS A 420 -18.60 -44.82 42.68
CA LYS A 420 -18.41 -45.41 44.00
C LYS A 420 -18.03 -44.30 44.97
N ASN A 421 -18.97 -43.97 45.86
CA ASN A 421 -18.73 -43.24 47.10
C ASN A 421 -17.67 -43.96 47.95
N GLN A 422 -16.57 -43.28 48.28
CA GLN A 422 -15.77 -43.58 49.47
C GLN A 422 -15.55 -42.30 50.28
N LYS A 423 -16.29 -42.22 51.39
CA LYS A 423 -15.98 -41.39 52.56
C LYS A 423 -14.80 -42.02 53.31
N VAL A 424 -13.72 -41.28 53.54
CA VAL A 424 -12.79 -41.42 54.70
C VAL A 424 -12.16 -40.03 54.94
N THR A 425 -12.72 -39.23 55.85
CA THR A 425 -12.25 -38.95 57.23
C THR A 425 -11.22 -37.82 57.33
N GLN A 426 -11.67 -36.69 57.88
CA GLN A 426 -10.83 -35.65 58.47
C GLN A 426 -10.02 -36.22 59.64
N ARG A 427 -8.70 -35.98 59.64
CA ARG A 427 -7.89 -35.96 60.86
C ARG A 427 -6.89 -34.81 60.79
N THR A 428 -7.15 -33.82 61.63
CA THR A 428 -6.20 -32.86 62.19
C THR A 428 -5.03 -33.59 62.87
N GLN A 429 -3.80 -33.10 62.70
CA GLN A 429 -2.91 -32.70 63.82
C GLN A 429 -1.48 -32.28 63.37
N HIS A 430 -1.06 -31.14 63.94
CA HIS A 430 0.26 -30.77 64.44
C HIS A 430 1.54 -30.72 63.56
N ARG A 431 1.88 -29.47 63.21
CA ARG A 431 3.14 -28.73 63.47
C ARG A 431 4.32 -29.51 64.10
N HIS A 432 5.48 -29.47 63.42
CA HIS A 432 6.78 -29.28 64.07
C HIS A 432 7.71 -28.44 63.18
N ASN A 433 8.16 -27.31 63.73
CA ASN A 433 9.30 -26.52 63.25
C ASN A 433 10.59 -27.17 63.78
N ILE A 434 11.63 -27.28 62.93
CA ILE A 434 13.03 -27.36 63.37
C ILE A 434 13.86 -26.45 62.47
N THR A 435 14.46 -25.43 63.09
CA THR A 435 15.54 -24.58 62.61
C THR A 435 16.87 -25.33 62.72
N GLY A 436 17.76 -25.19 61.71
CA GLY A 436 19.13 -25.71 61.80
C GLY A 436 19.96 -25.37 60.57
N SER A 437 20.87 -24.43 60.75
CA SER A 437 21.89 -23.94 59.81
C SER A 437 22.86 -25.01 59.29
N GLY A 438 23.42 -24.79 58.09
CA GLY A 438 24.81 -25.14 57.81
C GLY A 438 25.10 -25.83 56.47
N THR A 439 25.73 -25.04 55.58
CA THR A 439 26.91 -25.41 54.78
C THR A 439 26.73 -26.31 53.54
N GLU A 440 27.13 -25.76 52.38
CA GLU A 440 27.40 -26.46 51.12
C GLU A 440 28.36 -27.66 51.31
N PRO A 441 28.36 -28.61 50.37
CA PRO A 441 29.48 -28.60 49.42
C PRO A 441 29.12 -28.92 47.95
N LYS A 442 30.02 -28.44 47.09
CA LYS A 442 30.13 -28.63 45.64
C LYS A 442 30.42 -30.08 45.24
N THR A 443 29.82 -30.54 44.14
CA THR A 443 30.33 -31.45 43.08
C THR A 443 29.14 -31.83 42.17
N ALA A 444 29.20 -32.01 40.86
CA ALA A 444 30.20 -31.79 39.83
C ALA A 444 29.49 -31.69 38.46
N LYS A 445 30.00 -30.79 37.62
CA LYS A 445 30.10 -30.84 36.15
C LYS A 445 29.64 -32.14 35.46
N PHE A 446 28.67 -32.01 34.55
CA PHE A 446 28.69 -32.73 33.27
C PHE A 446 28.57 -31.73 32.11
N LEU A 447 29.71 -31.48 31.47
CA LEU A 447 29.83 -30.88 30.15
C LEU A 447 29.54 -31.97 29.11
N ARG A 448 28.64 -31.69 28.16
CA ARG A 448 28.73 -32.20 26.80
C ARG A 448 28.69 -31.03 25.83
N TYR A 449 29.87 -30.67 25.35
CA TYR A 449 30.07 -29.96 24.09
C TYR A 449 29.67 -30.87 22.92
N ARG A 450 28.91 -30.34 21.95
CA ARG A 450 29.05 -30.56 20.49
C ARG A 450 27.99 -29.71 19.78
N THR A 451 28.20 -28.91 18.73
CA THR A 451 29.35 -28.29 18.06
C THR A 451 28.72 -27.17 17.24
N VAL A 452 29.31 -25.98 17.27
CA VAL A 452 28.96 -24.85 16.39
C VAL A 452 29.42 -25.19 14.98
N SER A 453 28.50 -25.19 14.01
CA SER A 453 28.83 -25.09 12.59
C SER A 453 28.53 -23.69 12.09
N ASN A 454 29.60 -22.90 11.94
CA ASN A 454 29.63 -21.70 11.11
C ASN A 454 29.40 -22.11 9.65
N ILE A 455 28.30 -21.66 9.05
CA ILE A 455 28.17 -21.61 7.59
C ILE A 455 27.96 -20.14 7.21
N LYS A 456 28.94 -19.60 6.49
CA LYS A 456 28.87 -18.31 5.80
C LYS A 456 27.66 -18.33 4.87
N ALA A 457 26.75 -17.38 5.05
CA ALA A 457 25.74 -17.08 4.05
C ALA A 457 26.41 -16.34 2.88
N GLU A 458 26.64 -17.07 1.79
CA GLU A 458 27.11 -16.53 0.52
C GLU A 458 25.88 -16.09 -0.30
N VAL A 459 25.96 -14.86 -0.82
CA VAL A 459 24.94 -14.20 -1.63
C VAL A 459 24.66 -15.01 -2.89
N CYS A 460 23.41 -15.47 -3.09
CA CYS A 460 23.00 -16.09 -4.35
C CYS A 460 22.54 -15.00 -5.33
N VAL A 461 23.44 -14.59 -6.21
CA VAL A 461 23.11 -13.85 -7.44
C VAL A 461 22.73 -14.87 -8.50
N SER A 462 21.45 -14.96 -8.85
CA SER A 462 20.99 -15.75 -9.99
C SER A 462 21.45 -15.09 -11.31
N LYS A 463 22.58 -15.58 -11.82
CA LYS A 463 23.06 -15.35 -13.20
C LYS A 463 22.18 -16.13 -14.17
N ALA A 464 21.45 -15.42 -15.03
CA ALA A 464 20.81 -16.02 -16.20
C ALA A 464 21.89 -16.50 -17.19
N VAL A 465 22.00 -17.82 -17.35
CA VAL A 465 22.85 -18.46 -18.35
C VAL A 465 22.03 -18.72 -19.62
N ASN A 466 22.45 -18.06 -20.70
CA ASN A 466 22.09 -18.37 -22.07
C ASN A 466 22.22 -19.86 -22.38
N THR A 467 21.16 -20.47 -22.88
CA THR A 467 21.27 -21.73 -23.64
C THR A 467 20.85 -21.47 -25.09
N LYS A 468 21.85 -21.41 -25.97
CA LYS A 468 21.66 -21.56 -27.41
C LYS A 468 21.24 -23.00 -27.70
N GLN A 469 20.10 -23.19 -28.35
CA GLN A 469 19.93 -24.27 -29.31
C GLN A 469 19.37 -23.70 -30.61
N GLN A 470 20.21 -23.79 -31.65
CA GLN A 470 19.83 -23.70 -33.04
C GLN A 470 18.92 -24.89 -33.41
N LYS A 471 17.82 -24.60 -34.10
CA LYS A 471 17.37 -25.42 -35.24
C LYS A 471 16.54 -24.55 -36.18
N ASP A 472 17.13 -24.28 -37.33
CA ASP A 472 16.47 -23.84 -38.56
C ASP A 472 15.33 -24.80 -38.94
N VAL A 473 14.20 -24.27 -39.41
CA VAL A 473 13.62 -24.58 -40.75
C VAL A 473 12.67 -23.43 -41.16
N ASN A 474 12.77 -23.11 -42.44
CA ASN A 474 12.20 -22.01 -43.24
C ASN A 474 10.68 -22.05 -43.54
N ARG A 475 10.19 -20.85 -43.94
CA ARG A 475 9.04 -20.51 -44.83
C ARG A 475 7.63 -20.62 -44.19
N THR A 476 6.71 -19.67 -44.38
CA THR A 476 6.36 -18.95 -45.62
C THR A 476 5.66 -17.61 -45.32
N LYS A 477 5.90 -16.63 -46.19
CA LYS A 477 5.25 -15.31 -46.28
C LYS A 477 3.74 -15.42 -46.54
N GLY A 478 2.96 -14.53 -45.92
CA GLY A 478 1.58 -14.26 -46.29
C GLY A 478 1.24 -12.79 -46.04
N TYR A 479 1.44 -11.95 -47.06
CA TYR A 479 0.90 -10.59 -47.13
C TYR A 479 -0.61 -10.67 -47.37
N ALA A 480 -1.41 -9.88 -46.64
CA ALA A 480 -2.77 -9.55 -47.03
C ALA A 480 -3.07 -8.09 -46.72
N GLN A 481 -2.92 -7.24 -47.74
CA GLN A 481 -3.60 -5.94 -47.86
C GLN A 481 -5.06 -6.18 -48.24
N LEU A 482 -5.98 -5.38 -47.69
CA LEU A 482 -7.22 -4.81 -48.23
C LEU A 482 -8.10 -4.44 -47.02
N LYS A 483 -8.94 -3.42 -46.95
CA LYS A 483 -9.31 -2.27 -47.79
C LYS A 483 -10.19 -1.36 -46.89
N LYS A 484 -10.29 -0.07 -47.20
CA LYS A 484 -11.15 0.91 -46.50
C LYS A 484 -12.64 0.78 -46.86
N SER A 485 -13.43 1.40 -45.96
CA SER A 485 -14.73 2.08 -46.10
C SER A 485 -16.01 1.24 -46.05
N VAL A 486 -16.92 1.59 -45.13
CA VAL A 486 -18.21 2.30 -45.39
C VAL A 486 -18.72 2.93 -44.07
N SER A 487 -19.26 4.14 -44.17
CA SER A 487 -19.90 4.99 -43.13
C SER A 487 -21.34 4.56 -42.79
N PRO A 488 -21.90 4.85 -41.59
CA PRO A 488 -23.33 4.72 -41.34
C PRO A 488 -24.09 6.07 -41.35
N ILE A 489 -25.36 5.93 -41.73
CA ILE A 489 -26.43 6.89 -41.95
C ILE A 489 -27.10 7.30 -40.61
N SER A 490 -27.68 8.49 -40.60
CA SER A 490 -28.40 9.18 -39.53
C SER A 490 -29.91 8.90 -39.46
N GLY A 491 -30.50 9.09 -38.26
CA GLY A 491 -31.94 9.10 -37.95
C GLY A 491 -32.29 8.07 -36.85
N THR A 492 -33.11 8.29 -35.81
CA THR A 492 -34.14 9.29 -35.49
C THR A 492 -34.47 9.18 -33.98
N ALA A 493 -35.10 10.21 -33.41
CA ALA A 493 -35.21 10.50 -31.98
C ALA A 493 -36.33 9.79 -31.17
N LEU A 494 -36.03 9.57 -29.86
CA LEU A 494 -36.82 9.80 -28.60
C LEU A 494 -38.11 8.98 -28.31
N PRO A 495 -38.48 8.70 -27.02
CA PRO A 495 -38.75 9.72 -25.97
C PRO A 495 -38.22 9.49 -24.54
N LYS A 496 -38.20 10.61 -23.80
CA LYS A 496 -37.82 10.85 -22.39
C LYS A 496 -38.90 10.39 -21.40
N VAL A 497 -38.46 9.96 -20.21
CA VAL A 497 -39.25 9.99 -18.96
C VAL A 497 -38.49 10.78 -17.88
N LEU A 498 -39.27 11.56 -17.13
CA LEU A 498 -38.94 12.62 -16.18
C LEU A 498 -37.95 12.24 -15.06
N LYS A 499 -37.06 13.17 -14.70
CA LYS A 499 -36.59 13.35 -13.32
C LYS A 499 -36.81 14.81 -12.90
N HIS A 500 -37.40 14.96 -11.72
CA HIS A 500 -37.73 16.22 -11.06
C HIS A 500 -36.47 17.02 -10.69
N THR A 501 -36.62 18.33 -10.86
CA THR A 501 -35.72 19.42 -10.55
C THR A 501 -35.68 19.78 -9.06
N SER A 502 -34.52 20.27 -8.61
CA SER A 502 -34.44 21.40 -7.67
C SER A 502 -33.29 22.33 -8.08
N HIS A 503 -33.68 23.31 -8.91
CA HIS A 503 -33.26 24.71 -8.98
C HIS A 503 -31.80 25.12 -8.73
N LEU A 504 -31.11 25.52 -9.80
CA LEU A 504 -30.73 26.91 -10.13
C LEU A 504 -30.49 27.00 -11.65
N SER A 505 -30.84 28.13 -12.28
CA SER A 505 -30.88 28.35 -13.75
C SER A 505 -30.62 29.86 -14.02
N PRO A 506 -30.50 30.33 -15.28
CA PRO A 506 -29.60 29.89 -16.35
C PRO A 506 -29.02 31.05 -17.20
N ALA A 507 -27.88 30.85 -17.85
CA ALA A 507 -27.51 31.43 -19.15
C ALA A 507 -26.26 30.67 -19.64
N GLY A 508 -26.13 30.09 -20.82
CA GLY A 508 -26.95 30.12 -22.03
C GLY A 508 -26.00 30.16 -23.23
N LYS A 509 -25.52 28.99 -23.69
CA LYS A 509 -25.38 28.54 -25.09
C LYS A 509 -24.21 27.57 -25.27
N ALA A 510 -24.53 26.44 -25.90
CA ALA A 510 -23.61 25.43 -26.36
C ALA A 510 -22.78 25.96 -27.55
N TYR A 511 -21.47 25.72 -27.51
CA TYR A 511 -20.61 25.71 -28.69
C TYR A 511 -19.80 24.41 -28.68
N GLU A 512 -19.87 23.68 -29.79
CA GLU A 512 -19.00 22.55 -30.09
C GLU A 512 -17.54 23.01 -30.06
N ARG A 513 -16.77 22.55 -29.07
CA ARG A 513 -15.33 22.75 -29.03
C ARG A 513 -14.65 21.56 -29.68
N GLN A 514 -14.11 21.77 -30.88
CA GLN A 514 -13.13 20.87 -31.48
C GLN A 514 -11.98 20.66 -30.48
N THR A 515 -11.79 19.40 -30.07
CA THR A 515 -10.66 18.95 -29.27
C THR A 515 -9.37 19.19 -30.06
N SER A 516 -8.53 20.10 -29.59
CA SER A 516 -7.16 20.19 -30.08
C SER A 516 -6.43 18.93 -29.64
N THR A 517 -6.03 18.12 -30.62
CA THR A 517 -5.20 16.95 -30.43
C THR A 517 -3.89 17.37 -29.75
N ARG A 518 -3.72 16.99 -28.48
CA ARG A 518 -2.40 16.93 -27.82
C ARG A 518 -1.49 16.10 -28.72
N LYS A 519 -0.47 16.72 -29.30
CA LYS A 519 0.55 16.04 -30.11
C LYS A 519 1.19 14.94 -29.27
N ALA A 520 1.12 13.71 -29.78
CA ALA A 520 1.85 12.57 -29.26
C ALA A 520 3.35 12.90 -29.15
N ARG A 521 3.96 12.51 -28.02
CA ARG A 521 5.41 12.51 -27.81
C ARG A 521 6.08 11.81 -28.99
N ALA A 522 6.89 12.55 -29.75
CA ALA A 522 7.65 11.99 -30.86
C ALA A 522 8.59 10.89 -30.33
N GLN A 523 8.47 9.68 -30.88
CA GLN A 523 9.49 8.64 -30.74
C GLN A 523 10.82 9.21 -31.25
N LYS A 524 11.83 9.23 -30.39
CA LYS A 524 13.20 9.61 -30.74
C LYS A 524 13.82 8.50 -31.62
N GLU A 525 13.80 8.67 -32.94
CA GLU A 525 14.80 8.01 -33.77
C GLU A 525 16.18 8.64 -33.48
N ARG A 526 17.14 7.81 -33.09
CA ARG A 526 18.54 8.24 -32.94
C ARG A 526 19.15 8.45 -34.33
N LEU A 527 19.33 9.70 -34.72
CA LEU A 527 20.18 10.05 -35.85
C LEU A 527 21.65 10.00 -35.40
N VAL A 528 22.43 9.07 -35.99
CA VAL A 528 23.88 9.02 -35.82
C VAL A 528 24.49 10.18 -36.59
N LEU A 529 25.01 11.18 -35.89
CA LEU A 529 25.77 12.27 -36.51
C LEU A 529 27.19 11.78 -36.84
N LYS A 530 27.64 12.03 -38.08
CA LYS A 530 29.02 11.75 -38.49
C LYS A 530 30.01 12.67 -37.74
N PRO A 531 31.23 12.21 -37.41
CA PRO A 531 32.22 13.05 -36.74
C PRO A 531 32.60 14.23 -37.64
N VAL A 532 32.54 15.44 -37.08
CA VAL A 532 33.11 16.63 -37.71
C VAL A 532 34.57 16.73 -37.26
N GLU A 533 35.49 16.70 -38.22
CA GLU A 533 36.91 16.89 -37.98
C GLU A 533 37.17 18.39 -37.74
N ILE A 534 37.51 18.75 -36.50
CA ILE A 534 37.82 20.14 -36.13
C ILE A 534 39.33 20.33 -36.36
N VAL A 535 39.69 21.02 -37.44
CA VAL A 535 41.07 21.47 -37.68
C VAL A 535 41.28 22.80 -36.97
N LEU A 536 42.15 22.80 -35.95
CA LEU A 536 42.59 24.03 -35.26
C LEU A 536 43.73 24.71 -36.06
N PRO A 537 43.77 26.05 -36.14
CA PRO A 537 44.85 26.76 -36.83
C PRO A 537 46.19 26.65 -36.09
N PRO A 538 47.34 26.74 -36.80
CA PRO A 538 48.65 26.51 -36.23
C PRO A 538 49.06 27.62 -35.26
N VAL A 539 49.57 27.21 -34.09
CA VAL A 539 50.15 28.09 -33.07
C VAL A 539 51.55 28.52 -33.51
N ILE A 540 51.76 29.82 -33.67
CA ILE A 540 53.09 30.42 -33.87
C ILE A 540 53.71 30.65 -32.47
N THR A 541 54.73 29.88 -32.13
CA THR A 541 55.55 30.12 -30.93
C THR A 541 56.73 31.05 -31.28
N PRO A 542 56.93 32.18 -30.57
CA PRO A 542 58.12 32.98 -30.74
C PRO A 542 59.29 32.36 -29.97
N TYR A 543 60.38 32.09 -30.70
CA TYR A 543 61.69 31.71 -30.16
C TYR A 543 62.41 32.93 -29.55
N GLY A 544 63.06 32.71 -28.40
CA GLY A 544 64.10 33.57 -27.81
C GLY A 544 64.03 33.55 -26.28
N ARG A 545 65.05 33.23 -25.49
CA ARG A 545 66.49 33.14 -25.74
C ARG A 545 67.10 32.29 -24.61
N SER A 546 68.06 31.44 -24.97
CA SER A 546 68.85 30.60 -24.07
C SER A 546 69.74 31.45 -23.15
N GLN A 547 69.74 31.16 -21.84
CA GLN A 547 70.91 31.37 -21.00
C GLN A 547 71.20 30.09 -20.18
N ARG A 548 72.35 29.51 -20.49
CA ARG A 548 73.04 28.46 -19.73
C ARG A 548 73.27 28.92 -18.28
N ASN A 549 73.10 28.02 -17.32
CA ASN A 549 74.23 27.59 -16.50
C ASN A 549 74.00 26.20 -15.89
N LYS A 550 75.08 25.42 -15.90
CA LYS A 550 75.21 24.01 -15.54
C LYS A 550 75.43 23.81 -14.02
N PRO A 551 75.34 22.57 -13.52
CA PRO A 551 75.12 22.26 -12.11
C PRO A 551 76.41 22.12 -11.29
N LYS A 552 76.25 22.28 -9.97
CA LYS A 552 76.93 21.51 -8.94
C LYS A 552 75.93 21.20 -7.84
#